data_AF-A0A1H9MS15-F1
#
_entry.id   AF-A0A1H9MS15-F1
#
_cell.length_a   1.000
_cell.length_b   1.000
_cell.length_c   1.000
_cell.angle_alpha   90.00
_cell.angle_beta   90.00
_cell.angle_gamma   90.00
#
_symmetry.space_group_name_H-M   'P 1'
#
loop_
_entity.id
_entity.type
_entity.pdbx_description
1 polymer ?
#
loop_
_entity_poly.entity_id
_entity_poly.type
_entity_poly.pdbx_seq_one_letter_code
_entity_poly.pdbx_strand_id
1 'polypeptide(L)'
;MTPLAFGGLGVPELLIILAVVLLLFGGARLAGLGKSTGRALREFKEETKGLRDKDGAAVDEASAQRTSEPYTAEPLAPTDPGYTQPPRSQAPVDPTGDVRRDV
;
A
#
# COMPACT_ATOMS: atom_id res chain seq x y z
N MET A 1 -23.47 11.12 -20.76
CA MET A 1 -22.86 12.41 -21.10
C MET A 1 -22.51 13.12 -19.79
N THR A 2 -21.48 12.65 -19.10
CA THR A 2 -21.01 13.28 -17.85
C THR A 2 -20.16 14.50 -18.23
N PRO A 3 -20.59 15.72 -17.89
CA PRO A 3 -19.84 16.93 -18.23
C PRO A 3 -18.52 16.95 -17.45
N LEU A 4 -17.41 16.91 -18.19
CA LEU A 4 -16.00 16.89 -17.73
C LEU A 4 -15.53 18.21 -17.10
N ALA A 5 -16.43 19.08 -16.69
CA ALA A 5 -16.09 20.45 -16.40
C ALA A 5 -16.43 20.79 -14.95
N PHE A 6 -15.37 21.04 -14.17
CA PHE A 6 -15.37 21.82 -12.92
C PHE A 6 -15.63 21.11 -11.58
N GLY A 7 -15.22 19.84 -11.41
CA GLY A 7 -15.34 19.14 -10.11
C GLY A 7 -14.04 18.67 -9.46
N GLY A 8 -12.98 18.46 -10.24
CA GLY A 8 -11.71 17.96 -9.72
C GLY A 8 -10.83 17.58 -10.89
N LEU A 9 -9.62 18.13 -10.94
CA LEU A 9 -8.59 17.64 -11.83
C LEU A 9 -8.33 16.17 -11.48
N GLY A 10 -8.92 15.27 -12.25
CA GLY A 10 -8.68 13.86 -12.11
C GLY A 10 -7.34 13.48 -12.73
N VAL A 11 -6.93 12.25 -12.46
CA VAL A 11 -5.82 11.60 -13.17
C VAL A 11 -5.94 11.74 -14.70
N PRO A 12 -7.12 11.57 -15.36
CA PRO A 12 -7.19 11.69 -16.81
C PRO A 12 -6.88 13.10 -17.34
N GLU A 13 -7.37 14.17 -16.69
CA GLU A 13 -7.05 15.55 -17.10
C GLU A 13 -5.56 15.85 -16.94
N LEU A 14 -4.94 15.37 -15.85
CA LEU A 14 -3.51 15.55 -15.61
C LEU A 14 -2.66 14.82 -16.66
N LEU A 15 -3.09 13.62 -17.11
CA LEU A 15 -2.44 12.90 -18.21
C LEU A 15 -2.54 13.65 -19.55
N ILE A 16 -3.68 14.29 -19.85
CA ILE A 16 -3.84 15.10 -21.07
C ILE A 16 -2.89 16.31 -21.02
N ILE A 17 -2.84 17.02 -19.90
CA ILE A 17 -1.93 18.17 -19.72
C ILE A 17 -0.48 17.70 -19.84
N LEU A 18 -0.11 16.59 -19.21
CA LEU A 18 1.22 16.00 -19.32
C LEU A 18 1.55 15.63 -20.77
N ALA A 19 0.61 15.06 -21.51
CA ALA A 19 0.80 14.72 -22.92
C ALA A 19 1.07 15.97 -23.77
N VAL A 20 0.35 17.08 -23.55
CA VAL A 20 0.59 18.34 -24.25
C VAL A 20 1.99 18.90 -23.92
N VAL A 21 2.38 18.91 -22.65
CA VAL A 21 3.72 19.33 -22.22
C VAL A 21 4.80 18.46 -22.87
N LEU A 22 4.61 17.13 -22.88
CA LEU A 22 5.53 16.21 -23.54
C LEU A 22 5.62 16.44 -25.05
N LEU A 23 4.55 16.86 -25.71
CA LEU A 23 4.56 17.16 -27.15
C LEU A 23 5.34 18.46 -27.46
N LEU A 24 5.20 19.47 -26.60
CA LEU A 24 5.87 20.77 -26.75
C LEU A 24 7.37 20.70 -26.40
N PHE A 25 7.70 20.09 -25.27
CA PHE A 25 9.06 20.04 -24.75
C PHE A 25 9.82 18.77 -25.18
N GLY A 26 9.10 17.70 -25.53
CA GLY A 26 9.67 16.38 -25.79
C GLY A 26 9.97 15.60 -24.50
N GLY A 27 9.96 14.27 -24.58
CA GLY A 27 10.31 13.40 -23.44
C GLY A 27 11.74 13.57 -22.94
N ALA A 28 12.70 13.90 -23.82
CA ALA A 28 14.10 14.05 -23.44
C ALA A 28 14.36 15.28 -22.54
N ARG A 29 13.66 16.41 -22.77
CA ARG A 29 13.82 17.62 -21.96
C ARG A 29 13.22 17.43 -20.57
N LEU A 30 12.02 16.84 -20.49
CA LEU A 30 11.36 16.58 -19.21
C LEU A 30 12.12 15.53 -18.39
N ALA A 31 12.62 14.45 -19.04
CA ALA A 31 13.46 13.46 -18.38
C ALA A 31 14.81 14.03 -17.92
N GLY A 32 15.42 14.92 -18.71
CA GLY A 32 16.64 15.63 -18.32
C GLY A 32 16.46 16.46 -17.06
N LEU A 33 15.40 17.28 -17.00
CA LEU A 33 15.03 18.07 -15.82
C LEU A 33 14.69 17.18 -14.62
N GLY A 34 13.91 16.12 -14.82
CA GLY A 34 13.58 15.17 -13.77
C GLY A 34 14.81 14.48 -13.18
N LYS A 35 15.80 14.12 -14.01
CA LYS A 35 17.05 13.51 -13.56
C LYS A 35 17.91 14.46 -12.72
N SER A 36 18.05 15.73 -13.13
CA SER A 36 18.81 16.72 -12.35
C SER A 36 18.10 17.07 -11.04
N THR A 37 16.79 17.31 -11.09
CA THR A 37 15.99 17.64 -9.90
C THR A 37 15.92 16.47 -8.94
N GLY A 38 15.74 15.24 -9.44
CA GLY A 38 15.71 14.03 -8.61
C GLY A 38 17.04 13.78 -7.90
N ARG A 39 18.17 14.07 -8.55
CA ARG A 39 19.49 13.96 -7.92
C ARG A 39 19.67 15.00 -6.80
N ALA A 40 19.31 16.25 -7.07
CA ALA A 40 19.34 17.31 -6.06
C ALA A 40 18.43 16.99 -4.84
N LEU A 41 17.24 16.46 -5.10
CA LEU A 41 16.30 16.09 -4.03
C LEU A 41 16.79 14.89 -3.22
N ARG A 42 17.52 13.96 -3.85
CA ARG A 42 18.14 12.80 -3.18
C ARG A 42 19.26 13.25 -2.25
N GLU A 43 20.17 14.09 -2.75
CA GLU A 43 21.27 14.66 -1.97
C GLU A 43 20.73 15.50 -0.79
N PHE A 44 19.73 16.36 -1.05
CA PHE A 44 19.04 17.12 0.00
C PHE A 44 18.40 16.23 1.07
N LYS A 45 17.75 15.12 0.67
CA LYS A 45 17.12 14.18 1.62
C LYS A 45 18.16 13.45 2.46
N GLU A 46 19.29 13.05 1.88
CA GLU A 46 20.40 12.40 2.60
C GLU A 46 21.02 13.33 3.65
N GLU A 47 21.31 14.58 3.27
CA GLU A 47 21.82 15.60 4.19
C GLU A 47 20.80 15.94 5.29
N THR A 48 19.53 16.11 4.93
CA THR A 48 18.46 16.40 5.90
C THR A 48 18.20 15.22 6.84
N LYS A 49 18.34 13.97 6.39
CA LYS A 49 18.23 12.78 7.24
C LYS A 49 19.34 12.75 8.29
N GLY A 50 20.58 13.05 7.91
CA GLY A 50 21.70 13.17 8.85
C GLY A 50 21.52 14.24 9.91
N LEU A 51 20.79 15.32 9.60
CA LEU A 51 20.38 16.34 10.58
C LEU A 51 19.24 15.85 11.49
N ARG A 52 18.22 15.18 10.93
CA ARG A 52 17.09 14.61 11.68
C ARG A 52 17.51 13.49 12.64
N ASP A 53 18.48 12.66 12.25
CA ASP A 53 18.97 11.56 13.09
C ASP A 53 19.72 12.07 14.33
N LYS A 54 20.26 13.29 14.32
CA LYS A 54 20.91 13.92 15.50
C LYS A 54 19.92 14.43 16.55
N ASP A 55 18.66 14.66 16.16
CA ASP A 55 17.61 15.19 17.04
C ASP A 55 16.53 14.15 17.44
N GLY A 56 16.73 12.88 17.07
CA GLY A 56 15.97 11.74 17.57
C GLY A 56 14.62 11.49 16.89
N ALA A 57 14.60 10.59 15.91
CA ALA A 57 13.49 9.67 15.63
C ALA A 57 13.89 8.74 14.47
N ALA A 58 14.36 7.53 14.82
CA ALA A 58 14.51 6.44 13.87
C ALA A 58 13.13 5.91 13.49
N VAL A 59 12.58 6.36 12.38
CA VAL A 59 11.50 5.68 11.66
C VAL A 59 11.78 5.75 10.15
N ASP A 60 11.40 4.68 9.46
CA ASP A 60 11.47 4.45 8.01
C ASP A 60 12.73 3.74 7.46
N GLU A 61 12.92 2.50 7.92
CA GLU A 61 13.59 1.43 7.15
C GLU A 61 12.78 0.12 7.10
N ALA A 62 11.45 0.22 7.07
CA ALA A 62 10.59 -0.94 6.84
C ALA A 62 9.60 -0.62 5.72
N SER A 63 9.95 -0.89 4.46
CA SER A 63 9.02 -1.23 3.35
C SER A 63 9.67 -1.18 1.94
N ALA A 64 10.84 -1.79 1.72
CA ALA A 64 11.37 -1.93 0.35
C ALA A 64 11.82 -3.36 -0.02
N GLN A 65 11.54 -4.37 0.81
CA GLN A 65 12.02 -5.74 0.56
C GLN A 65 11.03 -6.86 0.90
N ARG A 66 9.72 -6.61 0.78
CA ARG A 66 8.72 -7.69 0.66
C ARG A 66 7.77 -7.44 -0.50
N THR A 67 8.13 -7.96 -1.66
CA THR A 67 7.21 -8.48 -2.68
C THR A 67 8.05 -9.13 -3.76
N SER A 68 8.43 -10.38 -3.51
CA SER A 68 8.76 -11.35 -4.55
C SER A 68 8.72 -12.75 -3.93
N GLU A 69 7.58 -13.12 -3.34
CA GLU A 69 7.23 -14.53 -3.29
C GLU A 69 6.15 -14.75 -4.36
N PRO A 70 6.42 -15.55 -5.40
CA PRO A 70 5.38 -15.92 -6.34
C PRO A 70 4.35 -16.75 -5.59
N TYR A 71 3.14 -16.22 -5.44
CA TYR A 71 1.98 -16.99 -5.03
C TYR A 71 1.68 -18.02 -6.12
N THR A 72 2.24 -19.22 -5.98
CA THR A 72 1.74 -20.39 -6.69
C THR A 72 0.40 -20.73 -6.06
N ALA A 73 -0.69 -20.32 -6.69
CA ALA A 73 -2.01 -20.83 -6.36
C ALA A 73 -1.98 -22.36 -6.56
N GLU A 74 -1.97 -23.13 -5.47
CA GLU A 74 -2.25 -24.56 -5.56
C GLU A 74 -3.67 -24.72 -6.12
N PRO A 75 -3.87 -25.42 -7.25
CA PRO A 75 -5.19 -25.71 -7.76
C PRO A 75 -5.95 -26.50 -6.70
N LEU A 76 -7.08 -25.97 -6.22
CA LEU A 76 -8.05 -26.73 -5.45
C LEU A 76 -8.60 -27.84 -6.35
N ALA A 77 -7.99 -29.02 -6.30
CA ALA A 77 -8.51 -30.19 -6.98
C ALA A 77 -9.89 -30.53 -6.37
N PRO A 78 -10.94 -30.70 -7.19
CA PRO A 78 -12.28 -30.96 -6.69
C PRO A 78 -12.44 -32.38 -6.15
N THR A 79 -13.19 -32.49 -5.05
CA THR A 79 -13.94 -33.68 -4.58
C THR A 79 -13.15 -34.89 -4.10
N ASP A 80 -13.01 -34.99 -2.78
CA ASP A 80 -13.03 -36.28 -2.08
C ASP A 80 -14.36 -36.36 -1.29
N PRO A 81 -15.27 -37.33 -1.56
CA PRO A 81 -16.55 -37.45 -0.85
C PRO A 81 -16.43 -37.94 0.60
N GLY A 82 -15.21 -38.00 1.17
CA GLY A 82 -14.94 -38.57 2.49
C GLY A 82 -14.63 -37.60 3.64
N TYR A 83 -14.59 -36.29 3.45
CA TYR A 83 -14.28 -35.37 4.55
C TYR A 83 -15.50 -35.09 5.44
N THR A 84 -15.73 -35.99 6.40
CA THR A 84 -16.50 -35.71 7.61
C THR A 84 -15.84 -34.55 8.34
N GLN A 85 -16.59 -33.45 8.50
CA GLN A 85 -16.19 -32.28 9.26
C GLN A 85 -15.67 -32.71 10.66
N PRO A 86 -14.46 -32.29 11.09
CA PRO A 86 -14.01 -32.55 12.45
C PRO A 86 -15.02 -31.91 13.42
N PRO A 87 -15.42 -32.60 14.50
CA PRO A 87 -16.45 -32.11 15.40
C PRO A 87 -16.00 -30.76 15.96
N ARG A 88 -16.75 -29.70 15.62
CA ARG A 88 -16.61 -28.40 16.28
C ARG A 88 -16.70 -28.65 17.79
N SER A 89 -15.60 -28.39 18.50
CA SER A 89 -15.57 -28.29 19.95
C SER A 89 -16.47 -27.14 20.38
N GLN A 90 -17.78 -27.40 20.44
CA GLN A 90 -18.73 -26.55 21.14
C GLN A 90 -18.43 -26.75 22.63
N ALA A 91 -17.59 -25.87 23.19
CA ALA A 91 -17.48 -25.73 24.62
C ALA A 91 -18.90 -25.43 25.18
N PRO A 92 -19.37 -26.13 26.21
CA PRO A 92 -20.64 -25.82 26.85
C PRO A 92 -20.65 -24.35 27.28
N VAL A 93 -21.54 -23.56 26.67
CA VAL A 93 -21.93 -22.26 27.21
C VAL A 93 -22.77 -22.55 28.45
N ASP A 94 -22.19 -22.36 29.63
CA ASP A 94 -22.90 -22.48 30.90
C ASP A 94 -23.67 -21.17 31.16
N PRO A 95 -25.01 -21.13 31.09
CA PRO A 95 -25.78 -19.91 31.22
C PRO A 95 -26.30 -19.70 32.65
N THR A 96 -25.56 -20.13 33.69
CA THR A 96 -25.99 -19.92 35.09
C THR A 96 -24.83 -19.57 36.01
N GLY A 97 -24.22 -18.40 35.78
CA GLY A 97 -23.36 -17.74 36.76
C GLY A 97 -24.20 -17.06 37.85
N ASP A 98 -24.89 -17.86 38.67
CA ASP A 98 -25.59 -17.40 39.88
C ASP A 98 -24.84 -17.90 41.11
N VAL A 99 -23.89 -17.10 41.63
CA VAL A 99 -23.51 -17.10 43.06
C VAL A 99 -22.99 -15.70 43.44
N ARG A 100 -23.92 -14.73 43.57
CA ARG A 100 -23.74 -13.55 44.45
C ARG A 100 -24.30 -13.90 45.83
N ARG A 101 -23.67 -14.87 46.46
CA ARG A 101 -23.48 -15.00 47.91
C ARG A 101 -21.96 -15.06 47.98
N ASP A 102 -21.26 -14.10 48.56
CA ASP A 102 -20.96 -14.00 49.99
C ASP A 102 -20.37 -12.61 50.28
N VAL A 103 -20.58 -12.12 51.50
CA VAL A 103 -20.00 -10.94 52.20
C VAL A 103 -20.52 -9.54 51.83
#